data_AF-A0A0P9G577-F1
#
_entry.id   AF-A0A0P9G577-F1
#
_cell.length_a   1.000
_cell.length_b   1.000
_cell.length_c   1.000
_cell.angle_alpha   90.00
_cell.angle_beta   90.00
_cell.angle_gamma   90.00
#
_symmetry.space_group_name_H-M   'P 1'
#
loop_
_entity.id
_entity.type
_entity.pdbx_description
1 polymer ?
#
loop_
_entity_poly.entity_id
_entity_poly.type
_entity_poly.pdbx_seq_one_letter_code
_entity_poly.pdbx_strand_id
1 'polypeptide(L)' 'MSGQITPEDLAKAEDVDFEQEKEHWNTYKLKDGTTLMVKLVLVGVKN' A
#
# COMPACT_ATOMS: atom_id res chain seq x y z
N MET A 1 12.63 14.16 12.98
CA MET A 1 13.08 14.18 11.58
C MET A 1 13.56 12.77 11.26
N SER A 2 12.69 11.90 10.77
CA SER A 2 13.13 10.58 10.30
C SER A 2 13.90 10.77 8.99
N GLY A 3 15.10 10.19 8.92
CA GLY A 3 15.87 10.13 7.67
C GLY A 3 15.10 9.36 6.60
N GLN A 4 15.44 9.62 5.33
CA GLN A 4 14.86 8.89 4.21
C GLN A 4 15.29 7.42 4.28
N ILE A 5 14.34 6.49 4.23
CA ILE A 5 14.62 5.04 4.22
C ILE A 5 15.30 4.68 2.90
N THR A 6 16.42 3.96 2.96
CA THR A 6 17.16 3.49 1.79
C THR A 6 16.76 2.06 1.40
N PRO A 7 17.03 1.62 0.15
CA PRO A 7 16.84 0.23 -0.25
C PRO A 7 17.66 -0.76 0.61
N GLU A 8 18.86 -0.38 1.04
CA GLU A 8 19.71 -1.20 1.90
C GLU A 8 19.12 -1.40 3.30
N ASP A 9 18.40 -0.41 3.82
CA ASP A 9 17.67 -0.52 5.08
C ASP A 9 16.54 -1.55 4.95
N LEU A 10 15.77 -1.49 3.85
CA LEU A 10 14.70 -2.46 3.57
C LEU A 10 15.21 -3.89 3.35
N ALA A 11 16.43 -4.04 2.83
CA ALA A 11 17.03 -5.36 2.63
C ALA A 11 17.44 -6.02 3.95
N LYS A 12 17.73 -5.23 4.98
CA LYS A 12 18.15 -5.71 6.32
C LYS A 12 17.00 -5.78 7.32
N ALA A 13 15.90 -5.08 7.04
CA ALA A 13 14.72 -5.02 7.87
C ALA A 13 13.98 -6.37 7.90
N GLU A 14 13.47 -6.70 9.08
CA GLU A 14 12.74 -7.95 9.32
C GLU A 14 11.31 -7.83 8.79
N ASP A 15 10.78 -8.91 8.21
CA ASP A 15 9.38 -8.94 7.79
C ASP A 15 8.46 -8.98 9.02
N VAL A 16 7.38 -8.22 8.95
CA VAL A 16 6.37 -8.13 10.00
C VAL A 16 5.07 -8.71 9.50
N ASP A 17 4.58 -9.72 10.21
CA ASP A 17 3.28 -10.31 9.97
C ASP A 17 2.16 -9.31 10.32
N PHE A 18 1.10 -9.32 9.52
CA PHE A 18 -0.07 -8.48 9.75
C PHE A 18 -1.35 -9.21 9.35
N GLU A 19 -2.45 -8.84 10.01
CA GLU A 19 -3.79 -9.26 9.62
C GLU A 19 -4.48 -8.12 8.87
N GLN A 20 -5.14 -8.46 7.76
CA GLN A 20 -5.91 -7.48 6.99
C GLN A 20 -7.22 -7.20 7.71
N GLU A 21 -7.34 -6.02 8.32
CA GLU A 21 -8.60 -5.62 8.95
C GLU A 21 -9.62 -5.13 7.90
N LYS A 22 -9.25 -4.17 7.05
CA LYS A 22 -10.13 -3.57 6.03
C LYS A 22 -9.35 -3.04 4.83
N GLU A 23 -9.85 -3.34 3.64
CA GLU A 23 -9.36 -2.75 2.39
C GLU A 23 -10.52 -2.47 1.45
N HIS A 24 -10.75 -1.19 1.12
CA HIS A 24 -11.90 -0.77 0.34
C HIS A 24 -11.57 -0.53 -1.13
N TRP A 25 -12.53 -0.83 -2.00
CA TRP A 25 -12.52 -0.36 -3.38
C TRP A 25 -12.92 1.11 -3.42
N ASN A 26 -12.06 1.94 -3.98
CA ASN A 26 -12.40 3.30 -4.36
C ASN A 26 -12.97 3.26 -5.79
N THR A 27 -14.14 3.85 -5.97
CA THR A 27 -14.85 3.87 -7.25
C THR A 27 -15.03 5.31 -7.70
N TYR A 28 -14.68 5.59 -8.96
CA TYR A 28 -14.76 6.91 -9.55
C TYR A 28 -15.50 6.83 -10.89
N LYS A 29 -16.39 7.78 -11.13
CA LYS A 29 -16.98 8.00 -12.45
C LYS A 29 -16.14 9.02 -13.19
N LEU A 30 -15.66 8.65 -14.37
CA LEU A 30 -14.87 9.53 -15.23
C LEU A 30 -15.80 10.34 -16.13
N LYS A 31 -15.25 11.40 -16.76
CA LYS A 31 -16.02 12.34 -17.57
C LYS A 31 -16.64 11.70 -18.82
N ASP A 32 -16.07 10.62 -19.32
CA ASP A 32 -16.56 9.84 -20.47
C ASP A 32 -17.65 8.81 -20.09
N GLY A 33 -18.03 8.75 -18.81
CA GLY A 33 -19.01 7.79 -18.29
C GLY A 33 -18.40 6.46 -17.84
N THR A 34 -17.11 6.22 -18.08
CA THR A 34 -16.40 5.03 -17.62
C THR A 34 -16.30 5.00 -16.10
N THR A 35 -16.27 3.79 -15.52
CA THR A 35 -16.04 3.61 -14.08
C THR A 35 -14.62 3.11 -13.84
N LEU A 36 -13.83 3.89 -13.11
CA LEU A 36 -12.53 3.45 -12.60
C LEU A 36 -12.70 2.90 -11.19
N MET A 37 -12.14 1.72 -10.95
CA MET A 37 -12.09 1.10 -9.63
C MET A 37 -10.64 0.84 -9.25
N VAL A 38 -10.24 1.24 -8.05
CA VAL A 38 -8.89 1.03 -7.51
C VAL A 38 -8.95 0.58 -6.06
N LYS A 39 -8.09 -0.36 -5.69
CA LYS A 39 -7.96 -0.85 -4.32
C LYS A 39 -6.49 -0.80 -3.93
N LEU A 40 -6.19 -0.19 -2.80
CA LEU A 40 -4.88 -0.30 -2.19
C LEU A 40 -4.85 -1.60 -1.38
N VAL A 41 -3.81 -2.41 -1.59
CA VAL A 41 -3.61 -3.68 -0.88
C VAL A 41 -2.23 -3.65 -0.24
N LEU A 42 -2.17 -3.98 1.05
CA LEU A 42 -0.89 -4.13 1.76
C LEU A 42 -0.33 -5.52 1.47
N VAL A 43 0.91 -5.57 0.95
CA VAL A 43 1.55 -6.83 0.51
C VAL A 43 2.75 -7.23 1.36
N GLY A 44 3.25 -6.33 2.21
CA GLY A 44 4.39 -6.59 3.07
C GLY A 44 4.72 -5.40 3.96
N VAL A 45 5.22 -5.68 5.16
CA VAL A 45 5.65 -4.69 6.15
C VAL A 45 7.05 -5.09 6.62
N LYS A 46 7.93 -4.11 6.78
CA LYS A 46 9.30 -4.29 7.25
C LYS A 46 9.61 -3.35 8.42
N ASN A 47 10.33 -3.83 9.42
CA ASN A 47 10.77 -3.08 10.61
C ASN A 47 12.29 -2.93 10.68
#